data_AF-A0A482TDD0-F1
#
_entry.id   AF-A0A482TDD0-F1
#
_cell.length_a   1.000
_cell.length_b   1.000
_cell.length_c   1.000
_cell.angle_alpha   90.00
_cell.angle_beta   90.00
_cell.angle_gamma   90.00
#
_symmetry.space_group_name_H-M   'P 1'
#
loop_
_entity.id
_entity.type
_entity.pdbx_description
1 polymer ?
#
loop_
_entity_poly.entity_id
_entity_poly.type
_entity_poly.pdbx_seq_one_letter_code
_entity_poly.pdbx_strand_id
1 'polypeptide(L)'
;MKKYFLTLFFALLLTSCSGQTNKEKYGRPIIALIETDPWLMVIGSDVPTFALYENGQIIYKKIVDKKTKYFEVTNDKETTQKIIKSFGITDNLMKQEDYIEASTATDQPTNVLLLNFDPVRQLSVYGQLRDLKNKARQKTPTDFIDVYDKIIKFEDNKAVEWFPDTFEVMATKYSYAPEKSLKWNSKWNDIKSETTVKRNEDLYSIYLDIKYYREFIELSKSVKEKQAVEINGEKYSLTYRLPFPNL
;
A
#
# COMPACT_ATOMS: atom_id res chain seq x y z
N MET A 1 54.27 16.89 -13.14
CA MET A 1 54.17 17.73 -11.92
C MET A 1 53.15 18.83 -12.23
N LYS A 2 52.00 19.04 -11.60
CA LYS A 2 51.28 18.49 -10.44
C LYS A 2 49.81 18.32 -10.85
N LYS A 3 49.18 17.31 -10.27
CA LYS A 3 47.79 16.88 -10.42
C LYS A 3 46.97 17.44 -9.24
N TYR A 4 45.69 17.73 -9.49
CA TYR A 4 44.51 17.82 -8.59
C TYR A 4 44.63 18.55 -7.24
N PHE A 5 43.76 19.54 -7.00
CA PHE A 5 43.03 19.71 -5.73
C PHE A 5 41.91 20.74 -5.94
N LEU A 6 40.75 20.29 -6.40
CA LEU A 6 39.49 20.99 -6.16
C LEU A 6 38.47 19.91 -5.79
N THR A 7 38.58 19.46 -4.54
CA THR A 7 37.83 18.35 -3.99
C THR A 7 36.88 18.88 -2.94
N LEU A 8 35.60 18.54 -3.13
CA LEU A 8 34.54 18.42 -2.13
C LEU A 8 34.15 19.67 -1.32
N PHE A 9 33.02 20.26 -1.73
CA PHE A 9 31.96 20.62 -0.77
C PHE A 9 30.62 20.12 -1.31
N PHE A 10 30.54 18.80 -1.51
CA PHE A 10 29.26 18.11 -1.67
C PHE A 10 28.79 17.75 -0.26
N ALA A 11 28.30 18.75 0.46
CA ALA A 11 27.60 18.51 1.71
C ALA A 11 26.31 17.75 1.36
N LEU A 12 26.31 16.46 1.73
CA LEU A 12 25.16 15.57 1.72
C LEU A 12 23.90 16.30 2.21
N LEU A 13 23.07 16.74 1.26
CA LEU A 13 21.63 16.80 1.47
C LEU A 13 21.11 15.37 1.29
N LEU A 14 21.37 14.52 2.28
CA LEU A 14 20.45 13.43 2.57
C LEU A 14 19.19 14.12 3.07
N THR A 15 18.31 14.48 2.14
CA THR A 15 16.90 14.60 2.45
C THR A 15 16.45 13.20 2.86
N SER A 16 16.60 12.91 4.14
CA SER A 16 15.93 11.82 4.82
C SER A 16 14.45 11.96 4.48
N CYS A 17 13.94 11.07 3.63
CA CYS A 17 12.51 10.89 3.41
C CYS A 17 11.95 10.32 4.72
N SER A 18 11.85 11.19 5.73
CA SER A 18 11.47 10.87 7.10
C SER A 18 9.96 10.84 7.14
N GLY A 19 9.39 9.74 6.66
CA GLY A 19 7.95 9.54 6.63
C GLY A 19 7.55 8.07 6.70
N GLN A 20 8.39 7.18 6.17
CA GLN A 20 8.30 5.75 6.39
C GLN A 20 9.48 5.32 7.26
N THR A 21 9.30 5.35 8.58
CA THR A 21 10.25 4.71 9.49
C THR A 21 10.25 3.22 9.21
N ASN A 22 11.38 2.66 8.78
CA ASN A 22 11.55 1.22 8.69
C ASN A 22 11.25 0.59 10.06
N LYS A 23 10.18 -0.21 10.13
CA LYS A 23 9.75 -0.88 11.36
C LYS A 23 10.55 -2.16 11.52
N GLU A 24 11.67 -2.08 12.23
CA GLU A 24 12.59 -3.21 12.47
C GLU A 24 11.88 -4.48 12.96
N LYS A 25 10.83 -4.34 13.78
CA LYS A 25 10.01 -5.47 14.28
C LYS A 25 9.51 -6.39 13.17
N TYR A 26 9.12 -5.83 12.02
CA TYR A 26 8.57 -6.59 10.90
C TYR A 26 9.67 -7.17 10.02
N GLY A 27 10.82 -6.50 9.94
CA GLY A 27 11.86 -6.86 8.99
C GLY A 27 11.44 -6.61 7.53
N ARG A 28 12.18 -7.21 6.59
CA ARG A 28 11.93 -7.04 5.15
C ARG A 28 10.73 -7.88 4.67
N PRO A 29 9.83 -7.35 3.80
CA PRO A 29 8.86 -8.17 3.08
C PRO A 29 9.58 -9.08 2.08
N ILE A 30 9.29 -10.38 2.13
CA ILE A 30 9.86 -11.40 1.24
C ILE A 30 8.91 -11.78 0.10
N ILE A 31 7.60 -11.70 0.32
CA ILE A 31 6.57 -11.82 -0.72
C ILE A 31 5.54 -10.73 -0.45
N ALA A 32 5.17 -9.94 -1.45
CA ALA A 32 4.03 -9.04 -1.35
C ALA A 32 3.19 -9.07 -2.63
N LEU A 33 1.87 -9.00 -2.47
CA LEU A 33 0.92 -8.80 -3.57
C LEU A 33 0.22 -7.47 -3.35
N ILE A 34 0.37 -6.55 -4.31
CA ILE A 34 -0.21 -5.21 -4.29
C ILE A 34 -1.22 -5.13 -5.43
N GLU A 35 -2.42 -4.64 -5.13
CA GLU A 35 -3.46 -4.41 -6.13
C GLU A 35 -3.85 -2.95 -6.11
N THR A 36 -3.52 -2.23 -7.18
CA THR A 36 -3.93 -0.84 -7.38
C THR A 36 -5.21 -0.82 -8.20
N ASP A 37 -6.32 -0.37 -7.62
CA ASP A 37 -7.60 -0.21 -8.33
C ASP A 37 -7.89 1.29 -8.55
N PRO A 38 -7.93 1.76 -9.81
CA PRO A 38 -8.16 3.17 -10.12
C PRO A 38 -9.59 3.65 -9.79
N TRP A 39 -10.54 2.73 -9.54
CA TRP A 39 -11.93 3.07 -9.24
C TRP A 39 -12.26 3.09 -7.74
N LEU A 40 -11.33 2.65 -6.87
CA LEU A 40 -11.51 2.81 -5.45
C LEU A 40 -11.34 4.29 -5.07
N MET A 41 -12.14 4.78 -4.11
CA MET A 41 -12.14 6.19 -3.65
C MET A 41 -10.80 6.68 -3.07
N VAL A 42 -9.78 5.83 -3.05
CA VAL A 42 -8.40 6.18 -2.72
C VAL A 42 -7.66 6.31 -4.05
N ILE A 43 -7.46 7.54 -4.53
CA ILE A 43 -6.49 7.81 -5.60
C ILE A 43 -5.13 7.30 -5.07
N GLY A 44 -4.62 6.20 -5.62
CA GLY A 44 -3.44 5.52 -5.09
C GLY A 44 -3.74 4.42 -4.06
N SER A 45 -4.77 3.59 -4.31
CA SER A 45 -5.09 2.35 -3.57
C SER A 45 -3.98 1.28 -3.64
N ASP A 46 -2.72 1.68 -3.53
CA ASP A 46 -1.52 0.84 -3.52
C ASP A 46 -1.34 0.14 -2.17
N VAL A 47 -2.42 -0.37 -1.58
CA VAL A 47 -2.33 -1.12 -0.33
C VAL A 47 -2.11 -2.58 -0.67
N PRO A 48 -1.06 -3.21 -0.13
CA PRO A 48 -0.85 -4.63 -0.31
C PRO A 48 -2.09 -5.42 0.14
N THR A 49 -2.47 -6.42 -0.65
CA THR A 49 -3.48 -7.40 -0.26
C THR A 49 -2.88 -8.53 0.55
N PHE A 50 -1.57 -8.71 0.46
CA PHE A 50 -0.81 -9.69 1.21
C PHE A 50 0.64 -9.24 1.33
N ALA A 51 1.25 -9.49 2.49
CA ALA A 51 2.68 -9.43 2.68
C ALA A 51 3.13 -10.53 3.65
N LEU A 52 4.17 -11.27 3.28
CA LEU A 52 4.93 -12.16 4.16
C LEU A 52 6.29 -11.52 4.41
N TYR A 53 6.66 -11.44 5.69
CA TYR A 53 7.89 -10.84 6.17
C TYR A 53 8.93 -11.89 6.57
N GLU A 54 10.21 -11.49 6.63
CA GLU A 54 11.32 -12.37 6.98
C GLU A 54 11.21 -13.00 8.38
N ASN A 55 10.56 -12.30 9.31
CA ASN A 55 10.31 -12.76 10.68
C ASN A 55 9.18 -13.82 10.76
N GLY A 56 8.59 -14.21 9.63
CA GLY A 56 7.49 -15.17 9.54
C GLY A 56 6.10 -14.58 9.77
N GLN A 57 5.99 -13.27 9.98
CA GLN A 57 4.72 -12.56 10.04
C GLN A 57 4.09 -12.45 8.66
N ILE A 58 2.79 -12.65 8.59
CA ILE A 58 1.97 -12.45 7.41
C ILE A 58 0.89 -11.45 7.76
N ILE A 59 0.68 -10.46 6.91
CA ILE A 59 -0.49 -9.56 6.96
C ILE A 59 -1.25 -9.74 5.65
N TYR A 60 -2.57 -9.91 5.72
CA TYR A 60 -3.38 -10.15 4.53
C TYR A 60 -4.79 -9.55 4.64
N LYS A 61 -5.33 -9.20 3.48
CA LYS A 61 -6.66 -8.62 3.29
C LYS A 61 -7.69 -9.73 3.15
N LYS A 62 -8.80 -9.63 3.87
CA LYS A 62 -9.96 -10.54 3.78
C LYS A 62 -11.26 -9.75 3.74
N ILE A 63 -12.25 -10.24 3.00
CA ILE A 63 -13.61 -9.70 3.01
C ILE A 63 -14.44 -10.49 4.02
N VAL A 64 -14.95 -9.80 5.05
CA VAL A 64 -15.83 -10.37 6.07
C VAL A 64 -17.09 -9.51 6.12
N ASP A 65 -18.27 -10.11 5.96
CA ASP A 65 -19.57 -9.40 5.95
C ASP A 65 -19.61 -8.19 4.99
N LYS A 66 -19.09 -8.38 3.77
CA LYS A 66 -18.96 -7.34 2.73
C LYS A 66 -18.06 -6.15 3.12
N LYS A 67 -17.27 -6.28 4.18
CA LYS A 67 -16.30 -5.27 4.63
C LYS A 67 -14.88 -5.81 4.45
N THR A 68 -14.01 -4.95 3.94
CA THR A 68 -12.57 -5.23 3.93
C THR A 68 -12.05 -5.17 5.36
N LYS A 69 -11.34 -6.23 5.77
CA LYS A 69 -10.58 -6.33 7.01
C LYS A 69 -9.18 -6.82 6.70
N TYR A 70 -8.26 -6.59 7.63
CA TYR A 70 -6.91 -7.09 7.55
C TYR A 70 -6.65 -8.02 8.73
N PHE A 71 -5.83 -9.02 8.52
CA PHE A 71 -5.50 -10.04 9.50
C PHE A 71 -3.99 -10.22 9.54
N GLU A 72 -3.47 -10.60 10.70
CA GLU A 72 -2.08 -10.98 10.88
C GLU A 72 -1.94 -12.34 11.54
N VAL A 73 -0.85 -13.03 11.21
CA VAL A 73 -0.38 -14.23 11.89
C VAL A 73 1.15 -14.25 11.89
N THR A 74 1.76 -14.73 12.96
CA THR A 74 3.22 -14.95 13.01
C THR A 74 3.50 -16.44 13.07
N ASN A 75 4.36 -16.90 12.17
CA ASN A 75 4.72 -18.30 12.01
C ASN A 75 6.18 -18.55 12.36
N ASP A 76 6.50 -19.76 12.80
CA ASP A 76 7.87 -20.21 12.90
C ASP A 76 8.49 -20.44 11.50
N LYS A 77 9.82 -20.56 11.46
CA LYS A 77 10.59 -20.75 10.22
C LYS A 77 10.12 -21.94 9.40
N GLU A 78 9.79 -23.07 10.02
CA GLU A 78 9.38 -24.28 9.29
C GLU A 78 8.04 -24.08 8.60
N THR A 79 7.09 -23.50 9.34
CA THR A 79 5.74 -23.17 8.85
C THR A 79 5.82 -22.11 7.75
N THR A 80 6.61 -21.05 7.93
CA THR A 80 6.84 -20.04 6.88
C THR A 80 7.39 -20.67 5.61
N GLN A 81 8.36 -21.58 5.70
CA GLN A 81 8.91 -22.27 4.52
C GLN A 81 7.88 -23.18 3.85
N LYS A 82 7.01 -23.85 4.60
CA LYS A 82 5.88 -24.62 4.05
C LYS A 82 4.89 -23.71 3.31
N ILE A 83 4.56 -22.55 3.87
CA ILE A 83 3.69 -21.55 3.24
C ILE A 83 4.30 -21.05 1.92
N ILE A 84 5.57 -20.64 1.92
CA ILE A 84 6.27 -20.20 0.70
C ILE A 84 6.22 -21.29 -0.38
N LYS A 85 6.54 -22.53 -0.02
CA LYS A 85 6.47 -23.68 -0.95
C LYS A 85 5.06 -23.91 -1.47
N SER A 86 4.03 -23.75 -0.62
CA SER A 86 2.63 -23.94 -1.01
C SER A 86 2.18 -22.97 -2.10
N PHE A 87 2.73 -21.75 -2.12
CA PHE A 87 2.45 -20.78 -3.20
C PHE A 87 2.91 -21.31 -4.55
N GLY A 88 3.91 -22.20 -4.62
CA GLY A 88 4.33 -22.83 -5.86
C GLY A 88 4.99 -21.83 -6.81
N ILE A 89 5.84 -20.95 -6.27
CA ILE A 89 6.64 -20.01 -7.04
C ILE A 89 7.65 -20.82 -7.85
N THR A 90 7.47 -20.86 -9.17
CA THR A 90 8.27 -21.67 -10.10
C THR A 90 9.42 -20.86 -10.71
N ASP A 91 10.43 -21.57 -11.23
CA ASP A 91 11.49 -20.95 -12.04
C ASP A 91 10.94 -20.25 -13.29
N ASN A 92 9.83 -20.74 -13.85
CA ASN A 92 9.17 -20.12 -14.99
C ASN A 92 8.61 -18.75 -14.61
N LEU A 93 7.89 -18.65 -13.48
CA LEU A 93 7.44 -17.37 -12.94
C LEU A 93 8.62 -16.41 -12.73
N MET A 94 9.71 -16.92 -12.13
CA MET A 94 10.95 -16.18 -11.90
C MET A 94 11.75 -15.86 -13.17
N LYS A 95 11.24 -16.18 -14.37
CA LYS A 95 11.81 -15.81 -15.68
C LYS A 95 10.83 -15.07 -16.58
N GLN A 96 9.59 -14.83 -16.14
CA GLN A 96 8.61 -14.07 -16.90
C GLN A 96 9.04 -12.62 -17.09
N GLU A 97 8.42 -11.93 -18.05
CA GLU A 97 8.57 -10.49 -18.23
C GLU A 97 8.10 -9.73 -16.98
N ASP A 98 8.78 -8.63 -16.65
CA ASP A 98 8.45 -7.82 -15.47
C ASP A 98 7.08 -7.13 -15.60
N TYR A 99 6.59 -6.93 -16.83
CA TYR A 99 5.31 -6.29 -17.10
C TYR A 99 4.51 -7.04 -18.15
N ILE A 100 3.26 -7.36 -17.83
CA ILE A 100 2.30 -8.05 -18.70
C ILE A 100 1.07 -7.17 -18.86
N GLU A 101 0.84 -6.70 -20.09
CA GLU A 101 -0.38 -5.98 -20.45
C GLU A 101 -1.49 -6.98 -20.80
N ALA A 102 -2.24 -7.43 -19.80
CA ALA A 102 -3.32 -8.40 -20.00
C ALA A 102 -4.60 -7.76 -20.58
N SER A 103 -4.76 -6.45 -20.43
CA SER A 103 -5.87 -5.67 -20.97
C SER A 103 -5.39 -4.39 -21.62
N THR A 104 -5.99 -4.01 -22.75
CA THR A 104 -5.77 -2.71 -23.40
C THR A 104 -6.84 -1.67 -23.00
N ALA A 105 -7.79 -2.05 -22.15
CA ALA A 105 -8.80 -1.13 -21.65
C ALA A 105 -8.18 -0.14 -20.66
N THR A 106 -8.69 1.09 -20.62
CA THR A 106 -8.31 2.05 -19.58
C THR A 106 -8.89 1.64 -18.23
N ASP A 107 -8.33 2.23 -17.17
CA ASP A 107 -8.84 2.13 -15.81
C ASP A 107 -8.99 0.68 -15.32
N GLN A 108 -8.02 -0.16 -15.66
CA GLN A 108 -7.93 -1.51 -15.10
C GLN A 108 -7.05 -1.52 -13.84
N PRO A 109 -7.26 -2.49 -12.95
CA PRO A 109 -6.34 -2.70 -11.85
C PRO A 109 -4.94 -3.07 -12.32
N THR A 110 -3.93 -2.67 -11.55
CA THR A 110 -2.55 -3.17 -11.67
C THR A 110 -2.26 -4.12 -10.52
N ASN A 111 -1.75 -5.30 -10.82
CA ASN A 111 -1.45 -6.35 -9.85
C ASN A 111 0.05 -6.56 -9.82
N VAL A 112 0.70 -6.23 -8.72
CA VAL A 112 2.15 -6.31 -8.56
C VAL A 112 2.50 -7.41 -7.57
N LEU A 113 3.24 -8.42 -8.03
CA LEU A 113 3.84 -9.46 -7.21
C LEU A 113 5.32 -9.13 -6.98
N LEU A 114 5.67 -8.78 -5.76
CA LEU A 114 7.04 -8.58 -5.32
C LEU A 114 7.56 -9.87 -4.66
N LEU A 115 8.65 -10.40 -5.20
CA LEU A 115 9.32 -11.62 -4.75
C LEU A 115 10.76 -11.27 -4.37
N ASN A 116 10.99 -11.09 -3.08
CA ASN A 116 12.28 -10.65 -2.55
C ASN A 116 13.21 -11.84 -2.25
N PHE A 117 13.34 -12.72 -3.24
CA PHE A 117 14.33 -13.79 -3.27
C PHE A 117 15.61 -13.29 -3.97
N ASP A 118 16.57 -14.18 -4.17
CA ASP A 118 17.74 -13.91 -5.02
C ASP A 118 17.59 -14.68 -6.34
N PRO A 119 17.42 -14.00 -7.50
CA PRO A 119 17.32 -12.54 -7.67
C PRO A 119 15.97 -11.99 -7.22
N VAL A 120 15.94 -10.70 -6.87
CA VAL A 120 14.70 -9.97 -6.54
C VAL A 120 13.88 -9.82 -7.82
N ARG A 121 12.58 -10.11 -7.76
CA ARG A 121 11.65 -9.97 -8.88
C ARG A 121 10.45 -9.12 -8.51
N GLN A 122 10.02 -8.29 -9.45
CA GLN A 122 8.77 -7.56 -9.41
C GLN A 122 8.03 -7.83 -10.72
N LEU A 123 6.91 -8.53 -10.63
CA LEU A 123 6.07 -8.88 -11.78
C LEU A 123 4.78 -8.08 -11.70
N SER A 124 4.44 -7.37 -12.77
CA SER A 124 3.25 -6.52 -12.84
C SER A 124 2.31 -6.98 -13.93
N VAL A 125 1.04 -7.17 -13.61
CA VAL A 125 -0.01 -7.49 -14.58
C VAL A 125 -1.06 -6.39 -14.57
N TYR A 126 -1.21 -5.70 -15.70
CA TYR A 126 -2.28 -4.72 -15.89
C TYR A 126 -3.54 -5.40 -16.43
N GLY A 127 -4.60 -5.42 -15.61
CA GLY A 127 -5.86 -6.08 -15.94
C GLY A 127 -6.67 -6.54 -14.71
N GLN A 128 -7.98 -6.73 -14.89
CA GLN A 128 -8.85 -7.27 -13.85
C GLN A 128 -8.65 -8.80 -13.70
N LEU A 129 -8.03 -9.22 -12.59
CA LEU A 129 -7.71 -10.62 -12.31
C LEU A 129 -8.65 -11.31 -11.33
N ARG A 130 -9.48 -10.56 -10.58
CA ARG A 130 -10.39 -11.14 -9.57
C ARG A 130 -11.62 -11.83 -10.17
N ASP A 131 -12.04 -11.41 -11.37
CA ASP A 131 -13.14 -12.07 -12.09
C ASP A 131 -12.60 -13.20 -12.96
N LEU A 132 -13.01 -14.43 -12.63
CA LEU A 132 -12.61 -15.66 -13.32
C LEU A 132 -12.97 -15.66 -14.82
N LYS A 133 -14.01 -14.93 -15.22
CA LYS A 133 -14.46 -14.85 -16.61
C LYS A 133 -13.82 -13.70 -17.39
N ASN A 134 -13.01 -12.88 -16.73
CA ASN A 134 -12.41 -11.71 -17.36
C ASN A 134 -11.36 -12.11 -18.40
N LYS A 135 -11.38 -11.44 -19.56
CA LYS A 135 -10.42 -11.69 -20.65
C LYS A 135 -8.98 -11.39 -20.25
N ALA A 136 -8.74 -10.41 -19.40
CA ALA A 136 -7.40 -10.08 -18.91
C ALA A 136 -6.81 -11.26 -18.13
N ARG A 137 -7.59 -11.82 -17.21
CA ARG A 137 -7.20 -13.02 -16.47
C ARG A 137 -6.85 -14.20 -17.39
N GLN A 138 -7.66 -14.45 -18.42
CA GLN A 138 -7.41 -15.53 -19.39
C GLN A 138 -6.14 -15.33 -20.23
N LYS A 139 -5.74 -14.07 -20.46
CA LYS A 139 -4.49 -13.72 -21.18
C LYS A 139 -3.26 -13.71 -20.27
N THR A 140 -3.45 -13.74 -18.96
CA THR A 140 -2.35 -13.71 -18.00
C THR A 140 -1.72 -15.10 -17.92
N PRO A 141 -0.37 -15.21 -17.88
CA PRO A 141 0.32 -16.49 -17.73
C PRO A 141 -0.16 -17.29 -16.51
N THR A 142 -0.33 -18.59 -16.69
CA THR A 142 -0.87 -19.50 -15.65
C THR A 142 0.00 -19.51 -14.40
N ASP A 143 1.33 -19.48 -14.54
CA ASP A 143 2.24 -19.45 -13.38
C ASP A 143 2.00 -18.24 -12.46
N PHE A 144 1.68 -17.06 -13.03
CA PHE A 144 1.35 -15.87 -12.25
C PHE A 144 -0.01 -16.03 -11.57
N ILE A 145 -1.01 -16.49 -12.33
CA ILE A 145 -2.37 -16.70 -11.84
C ILE A 145 -2.40 -17.72 -10.70
N ASP A 146 -1.63 -18.80 -10.78
CA ASP A 146 -1.58 -19.84 -9.75
C ASP A 146 -1.02 -19.32 -8.42
N VAL A 147 0.05 -18.53 -8.45
CA VAL A 147 0.59 -17.87 -7.25
C VAL A 147 -0.36 -16.82 -6.73
N TYR A 148 -0.87 -15.94 -7.60
CA TYR A 148 -1.84 -14.91 -7.28
C TYR A 148 -3.06 -15.49 -6.56
N ASP A 149 -3.65 -16.55 -7.10
CA ASP A 149 -4.84 -17.19 -6.54
C ASP A 149 -4.61 -17.79 -5.15
N LYS A 150 -3.44 -18.39 -4.93
CA LYS A 150 -3.10 -18.96 -3.62
C LYS A 150 -2.85 -17.88 -2.59
N ILE A 151 -2.23 -16.77 -2.98
CA ILE A 151 -1.99 -15.62 -2.10
C ILE A 151 -3.32 -14.96 -1.71
N ILE A 152 -4.21 -14.65 -2.66
CA ILE A 152 -5.49 -13.98 -2.34
C ILE A 152 -6.46 -14.87 -1.56
N LYS A 153 -6.29 -16.21 -1.61
CA LYS A 153 -7.06 -17.20 -0.85
C LYS A 153 -6.39 -17.60 0.46
N PHE A 154 -5.22 -17.03 0.78
CA PHE A 154 -4.51 -17.35 2.01
C PHE A 154 -5.37 -16.99 3.21
N GLU A 155 -5.54 -17.95 4.12
CA GLU A 155 -6.17 -17.76 5.41
C GLU A 155 -5.48 -18.64 6.44
N ASP A 156 -5.38 -18.15 7.67
CA ASP A 156 -4.87 -18.90 8.82
C ASP A 156 -5.87 -18.85 9.97
N ASN A 157 -6.12 -20.00 10.61
CA ASN A 157 -7.09 -20.11 11.69
C ASN A 157 -6.62 -19.48 13.01
N LYS A 158 -5.32 -19.22 13.15
CA LYS A 158 -4.72 -18.50 14.28
C LYS A 158 -4.62 -17.01 14.02
N ALA A 159 -4.99 -16.54 12.83
CA ALA A 159 -4.88 -15.13 12.49
C ALA A 159 -5.84 -14.28 13.33
N VAL A 160 -5.37 -13.09 13.71
CA VAL A 160 -6.14 -12.08 14.43
C VAL A 160 -6.34 -10.85 13.55
N GLU A 161 -7.38 -10.06 13.81
CA GLU A 161 -7.61 -8.82 13.07
C GLU A 161 -6.44 -7.84 13.33
N TRP A 162 -5.91 -7.27 12.25
CA TRP A 162 -4.74 -6.41 12.26
C TRP A 162 -5.09 -4.96 11.93
N PHE A 163 -4.43 -4.05 12.64
CA PHE A 163 -4.38 -2.64 12.31
C PHE A 163 -2.94 -2.11 12.44
N PRO A 164 -2.53 -1.15 11.60
CA PRO A 164 -1.26 -0.47 11.80
C PRO A 164 -1.31 0.46 13.02
N ASP A 165 -0.16 0.81 13.59
CA ASP A 165 -0.07 1.80 14.68
C ASP A 165 -0.62 3.18 14.24
N THR A 166 -0.43 3.50 12.96
CA THR A 166 -0.91 4.73 12.32
C THR A 166 -1.51 4.43 10.96
N PHE A 167 -2.56 5.16 10.59
CA PHE A 167 -3.09 5.17 9.23
C PHE A 167 -2.72 6.47 8.51
N GLU A 168 -2.65 6.40 7.19
CA GLU A 168 -2.29 7.55 6.36
C GLU A 168 -3.57 8.21 5.82
N VAL A 169 -3.71 9.49 6.08
CA VAL A 169 -4.72 10.36 5.47
C VAL A 169 -4.03 11.18 4.39
N MET A 170 -4.46 11.01 3.15
CA MET A 170 -3.99 11.79 2.02
C MET A 170 -4.94 12.99 1.85
N ALA A 171 -4.39 14.19 2.05
CA ALA A 171 -5.10 15.45 1.93
C ALA A 171 -4.70 16.14 0.62
N THR A 172 -5.62 16.14 -0.35
CA THR A 172 -5.44 16.80 -1.65
C THR A 172 -6.13 18.16 -1.63
N LYS A 173 -5.41 19.22 -2.00
CA LYS A 173 -5.92 20.59 -1.98
C LYS A 173 -7.18 20.70 -2.83
N TYR A 174 -8.22 21.29 -2.25
CA TYR A 174 -9.54 21.44 -2.85
C TYR A 174 -10.11 22.84 -2.56
N SER A 175 -9.37 23.86 -3.00
CA SER A 175 -9.62 25.28 -2.70
C SER A 175 -10.98 25.79 -3.19
N TYR A 176 -11.45 25.26 -4.30
CA TYR A 176 -12.68 25.68 -4.98
C TYR A 176 -13.94 24.96 -4.48
N ALA A 177 -13.87 24.20 -3.37
CA ALA A 177 -15.03 23.54 -2.79
C ALA A 177 -16.13 24.57 -2.46
N PRO A 178 -17.32 24.47 -3.08
CA PRO A 178 -18.40 25.45 -2.93
C PRO A 178 -19.12 25.33 -1.58
N GLU A 179 -19.16 24.13 -1.01
CA GLU A 179 -19.86 23.87 0.24
C GLU A 179 -19.06 24.34 1.46
N LYS A 180 -19.77 24.62 2.56
CA LYS A 180 -19.13 24.95 3.85
C LYS A 180 -18.28 23.76 4.31
N SER A 181 -17.00 24.00 4.53
CA SER A 181 -16.07 22.96 4.94
C SER A 181 -16.37 22.40 6.33
N LEU A 182 -16.17 21.09 6.49
CA LEU A 182 -16.10 20.46 7.82
C LEU A 182 -14.78 20.83 8.50
N LYS A 183 -14.72 20.72 9.83
CA LYS A 183 -13.51 21.05 10.58
C LYS A 183 -12.66 19.81 10.83
N TRP A 184 -11.35 19.95 10.62
CA TRP A 184 -10.36 19.00 11.12
C TRP A 184 -10.36 19.00 12.65
N ASN A 185 -10.19 17.83 13.25
CA ASN A 185 -10.07 17.73 14.71
C ASN A 185 -8.72 18.29 15.14
N SER A 186 -8.72 19.29 16.02
CA SER A 186 -7.50 19.97 16.48
C SER A 186 -6.55 19.09 17.29
N LYS A 187 -6.99 17.90 17.74
CA LYS A 187 -6.13 16.92 18.42
C LYS A 187 -5.39 15.99 17.46
N TRP A 188 -5.76 15.98 16.18
CA TRP A 188 -5.11 15.15 15.18
C TRP A 188 -3.88 15.86 14.62
N ASN A 189 -2.90 15.08 14.16
CA ASN A 189 -1.84 15.63 13.33
C ASN A 189 -2.46 16.30 12.10
N ASP A 190 -1.80 17.31 11.56
CA ASP A 190 -2.28 18.15 10.47
C ASP A 190 -1.18 18.37 9.42
N ILE A 191 -1.43 19.22 8.42
CA ILE A 191 -0.46 19.50 7.35
C ILE A 191 0.85 20.18 7.82
N LYS A 192 0.90 20.69 9.06
CA LYS A 192 2.07 21.37 9.64
C LYS A 192 2.79 20.51 10.69
N SER A 193 2.25 19.35 11.03
CA SER A 193 2.83 18.43 12.00
C SER A 193 4.15 17.85 11.47
N GLU A 194 5.12 17.64 12.35
CA GLU A 194 6.47 17.18 11.99
C GLU A 194 6.48 15.82 11.25
N THR A 195 5.47 14.99 11.52
CA THR A 195 5.31 13.67 10.91
C THR A 195 4.63 13.70 9.53
N THR A 196 4.17 14.86 9.07
CA THR A 196 3.46 14.99 7.80
C THR A 196 4.43 15.07 6.62
N VAL A 197 4.16 14.28 5.58
CA VAL A 197 4.97 14.26 4.36
C VAL A 197 4.27 15.08 3.28
N LYS A 198 4.93 16.14 2.79
CA LYS A 198 4.50 16.86 1.59
C LYS A 198 4.89 16.03 0.36
N ARG A 199 3.92 15.44 -0.33
CA ARG A 199 4.14 14.60 -1.52
C ARG A 199 4.37 15.44 -2.76
N ASN A 200 3.59 16.51 -2.91
CA ASN A 200 3.77 17.55 -3.93
C ASN A 200 3.12 18.87 -3.45
N GLU A 201 2.92 19.86 -4.32
CA GLU A 201 2.35 21.15 -3.94
C GLU A 201 0.91 21.05 -3.39
N ASP A 202 0.13 20.10 -3.90
CA ASP A 202 -1.29 19.95 -3.60
C ASP A 202 -1.62 18.71 -2.75
N LEU A 203 -0.68 17.80 -2.51
CA LEU A 203 -0.90 16.53 -1.82
C LEU A 203 -0.01 16.37 -0.59
N TYR A 204 -0.64 16.07 0.54
CA TYR A 204 0.00 15.82 1.82
C TYR A 204 -0.41 14.44 2.36
N SER A 205 0.53 13.75 2.98
CA SER A 205 0.30 12.51 3.74
C SER A 205 0.41 12.79 5.23
N ILE A 206 -0.73 12.79 5.91
CA ILE A 206 -0.87 13.01 7.34
C ILE A 206 -1.03 11.65 8.01
N TYR A 207 -0.12 11.30 8.92
CA TYR A 207 -0.19 10.04 9.67
C TYR A 207 -0.91 10.24 11.00
N LEU A 208 -2.01 9.52 11.19
CA LEU A 208 -2.83 9.57 12.40
C LEU A 208 -2.73 8.26 13.19
N ASP A 209 -2.65 8.38 14.51
CA ASP A 209 -2.72 7.23 15.44
C ASP A 209 -4.03 6.45 15.23
N ILE A 210 -3.93 5.13 15.22
CA ILE A 210 -5.06 4.23 14.98
C ILE A 210 -6.23 4.42 15.95
N LYS A 211 -5.99 4.96 17.16
CA LYS A 211 -7.08 5.31 18.10
C LYS A 211 -8.07 6.32 17.51
N TYR A 212 -7.64 7.15 16.56
CA TYR A 212 -8.48 8.13 15.87
C TYR A 212 -9.21 7.56 14.64
N TYR A 213 -8.94 6.31 14.26
CA TYR A 213 -9.48 5.73 13.03
C TYR A 213 -11.01 5.77 12.99
N ARG A 214 -11.68 5.41 14.08
CA ARG A 214 -13.16 5.44 14.14
C ARG A 214 -13.72 6.84 13.93
N GLU A 215 -13.18 7.83 14.65
CA GLU A 215 -13.61 9.24 14.53
C GLU A 215 -13.33 9.79 13.12
N PHE A 216 -12.19 9.44 12.54
CA PHE A 216 -11.86 9.81 11.16
C PHE A 216 -12.84 9.21 10.15
N ILE A 217 -13.21 7.93 10.30
CA ILE A 217 -14.19 7.28 9.42
C ILE A 217 -15.57 7.95 9.56
N GLU A 218 -15.96 8.38 10.75
CA GLU A 218 -17.20 9.14 10.97
C GLU A 218 -17.15 10.50 10.25
N LEU A 219 -16.04 11.24 10.37
CA LEU A 219 -15.82 12.47 9.61
C LEU A 219 -15.90 12.21 8.10
N SER A 220 -15.13 11.24 7.59
CA SER A 220 -15.04 10.90 6.16
C SER A 220 -16.41 10.55 5.57
N LYS A 221 -17.25 9.80 6.30
CA LYS A 221 -18.62 9.48 5.88
C LYS A 221 -19.58 10.66 5.91
N SER A 222 -19.29 11.67 6.73
CA SER A 222 -20.12 12.88 6.83
C SER A 222 -19.81 13.92 5.74
N VAL A 223 -18.66 13.80 5.07
CA VAL A 223 -18.27 14.66 3.95
C VAL A 223 -19.25 14.45 2.80
N LYS A 224 -19.95 15.51 2.40
CA LYS A 224 -20.84 15.50 1.24
C LYS A 224 -20.07 15.68 -0.06
N GLU A 225 -20.74 15.40 -1.18
CA GLU A 225 -20.21 15.75 -2.51
C GLU A 225 -19.83 17.23 -2.56
N LYS A 226 -18.66 17.55 -3.12
CA LYS A 226 -18.11 18.91 -3.24
C LYS A 226 -17.87 19.64 -1.90
N GLN A 227 -17.91 18.93 -0.79
CA GLN A 227 -17.54 19.45 0.52
C GLN A 227 -16.08 19.13 0.84
N ALA A 228 -15.34 20.12 1.33
CA ALA A 228 -13.97 19.94 1.79
C ALA A 228 -13.90 19.81 3.31
N VAL A 229 -12.76 19.35 3.80
CA VAL A 229 -12.35 19.50 5.20
C VAL A 229 -11.33 20.62 5.30
N GLU A 230 -11.55 21.53 6.25
CA GLU A 230 -10.64 22.64 6.53
C GLU A 230 -9.57 22.20 7.51
N ILE A 231 -8.31 22.25 7.08
CA ILE A 231 -7.12 21.96 7.87
C ILE A 231 -6.24 23.22 7.81
N ASN A 232 -5.92 23.81 8.97
CA ASN A 232 -5.07 25.01 9.05
C ASN A 232 -5.51 26.20 8.18
N GLY A 233 -6.83 26.35 7.98
CA GLY A 233 -7.43 27.42 7.18
C GLY A 233 -7.49 27.14 5.67
N GLU A 234 -6.94 26.00 5.21
CA GLU A 234 -7.00 25.56 3.81
C GLU A 234 -7.97 24.39 3.63
N LYS A 235 -8.52 24.24 2.42
CA LYS A 235 -9.54 23.24 2.09
C LYS A 235 -8.93 22.02 1.41
N TYR A 236 -9.28 20.82 1.87
CA TYR A 236 -8.79 19.56 1.34
C TYR A 236 -9.91 18.56 1.08
N SER A 237 -9.74 17.76 0.03
CA SER A 237 -10.39 16.46 -0.12
C SER A 237 -9.55 15.42 0.60
N LEU A 238 -10.20 14.47 1.28
CA LEU A 238 -9.53 13.48 2.10
C LEU A 238 -9.75 12.08 1.55
N THR A 239 -8.66 11.34 1.44
CA THR A 239 -8.67 9.88 1.25
C THR A 239 -7.77 9.25 2.31
N TYR A 240 -7.83 7.94 2.49
CA TYR A 240 -7.02 7.28 3.52
C TYR A 240 -6.62 5.87 3.12
N ARG A 241 -5.55 5.35 3.73
CA ARG A 241 -5.13 3.96 3.62
C ARG A 241 -4.53 3.42 4.93
N LEU A 242 -4.54 2.10 5.07
CA LEU A 242 -3.88 1.38 6.16
C LEU A 242 -2.54 0.84 5.63
N PRO A 243 -1.42 1.56 5.83
CA PRO A 243 -0.15 1.18 5.23
C PRO A 243 0.39 -0.10 5.88
N PHE A 244 0.82 -1.05 5.04
CA PHE A 244 1.56 -2.21 5.51
C PHE A 244 2.99 -1.75 5.90
N PRO A 245 3.57 -2.31 6.97
CA PRO A 245 4.94 -2.00 7.36
C PRO A 245 5.93 -2.27 6.23
N ASN A 246 6.91 -1.37 6.06
CA ASN A 246 8.06 -1.52 5.17
C ASN A 246 7.74 -1.76 3.69
N LEU A 247 6.57 -1.30 3.23
CA LEU A 247 6.09 -1.34 1.83
C LEU A 247 5.63 0.04 1.35
#